data_AF-A0A4U5PJR5-F1
#
_entry.id   AF-A0A4U5PJR5-F1
#
_cell.length_a   1.000
_cell.length_b   1.000
_cell.length_c   1.000
_cell.angle_alpha   90.00
_cell.angle_beta   90.00
_cell.angle_gamma   90.00
#
_symmetry.space_group_name_H-M   'P 1'
#
loop_
_entity.id
_entity.type
_entity.pdbx_description
1 polymer ?
#
loop_
_entity_poly.entity_id
_entity_poly.type
_entity_poly.pdbx_seq_one_letter_code
_entity_poly.pdbx_strand_id
1 'polypeptide(L)'
;MKTLLITLVLVAFASTALSQTTGIPNPCGNGTLCIGCAGITCCPLNNAVCCASGLRCCPAGTTCDALEQYCIRRNLMGEEIRVPIM
;
A
#
# COMPACT_ATOMS: atom_id res chain seq x y z
N MET A 1 43.84 18.12 -10.97
CA MET A 1 42.75 18.93 -10.38
C MET A 1 41.39 18.67 -11.06
N LYS A 2 41.31 18.66 -12.40
CA LYS A 2 40.06 18.33 -13.14
C LYS A 2 39.54 16.90 -12.87
N THR A 3 40.44 15.92 -12.75
CA THR A 3 40.11 14.51 -12.50
C THR A 3 39.39 14.29 -11.16
N LEU A 4 39.78 15.02 -10.11
CA LEU A 4 39.16 14.97 -8.79
C LEU A 4 37.73 15.53 -8.79
N LEU A 5 37.50 16.59 -9.59
CA LEU A 5 36.18 17.19 -9.80
C LEU A 5 35.24 16.25 -10.56
N ILE A 6 35.75 15.56 -11.58
CA ILE A 6 34.97 14.61 -12.38
C ILE A 6 34.55 13.41 -11.53
N THR A 7 35.42 12.87 -10.67
CA THR A 7 35.08 11.76 -9.77
C THR A 7 34.05 12.16 -8.71
N LEU A 8 34.14 13.37 -8.15
CA LEU A 8 33.15 13.88 -7.18
C LEU A 8 31.76 14.04 -7.81
N VAL A 9 31.69 14.52 -9.05
CA VAL A 9 30.43 14.68 -9.79
C VAL A 9 29.80 13.30 -10.08
N LEU A 10 30.56 12.32 -10.55
CA LEU A 10 30.08 10.96 -10.82
C LEU A 10 29.51 10.27 -9.58
N VAL A 11 30.17 10.41 -8.42
CA VAL A 11 29.71 9.82 -7.15
C VAL A 11 28.41 10.48 -6.68
N ALA A 12 28.23 11.79 -6.88
CA ALA A 12 26.99 12.48 -6.55
C ALA A 12 25.80 12.02 -7.42
N PHE A 13 26.02 11.81 -8.73
CA PHE A 13 24.99 11.29 -9.63
C PHE A 13 24.57 9.85 -9.30
N ALA A 14 25.54 8.98 -8.98
CA ALA A 14 25.24 7.61 -8.55
C ALA A 14 24.43 7.56 -7.23
N SER A 15 24.67 8.52 -6.32
CA SER A 15 23.94 8.64 -5.06
C SER A 15 22.47 9.03 -5.26
N THR A 16 22.18 9.87 -6.25
CA THR A 16 20.79 10.28 -6.57
C THR A 16 19.98 9.18 -7.26
N ALA A 17 20.63 8.19 -7.88
CA ALA A 17 19.95 7.04 -8.49
C ALA A 17 19.50 5.97 -7.48
N LEU A 18 20.11 5.93 -6.29
CA LEU A 18 19.70 5.03 -5.21
C LEU A 18 18.49 5.54 -4.41
N SER A 19 18.16 6.83 -4.54
CA SER A 19 17.08 7.45 -3.75
C SER A 19 15.68 7.24 -4.33
N GLN A 20 15.53 6.59 -5.49
CA GLN A 20 14.22 6.40 -6.14
C GLN A 20 13.63 4.98 -5.99
N THR A 21 14.28 4.07 -5.25
CA THR A 21 13.80 2.69 -5.08
C THR A 21 13.26 2.37 -3.68
N THR A 22 13.09 3.38 -2.81
CA THR A 22 12.48 3.17 -1.49
C THR A 22 10.96 2.92 -1.53
N GLY A 23 10.35 2.92 -2.72
CA GLY A 23 9.04 2.30 -2.95
C GLY A 23 9.26 0.93 -3.56
N ILE A 24 8.85 -0.13 -2.86
CA ILE A 24 8.62 -1.45 -3.47
C ILE A 24 7.85 -1.18 -4.77
N PRO A 25 8.28 -1.66 -5.95
CA PRO A 25 7.48 -1.52 -7.16
C PRO A 25 6.13 -2.17 -6.88
N ASN A 26 5.16 -1.31 -6.60
CA ASN A 26 3.79 -1.67 -6.38
C ASN A 26 3.26 -2.22 -7.71
N PRO A 27 3.04 -3.53 -7.88
CA PRO A 27 2.50 -4.07 -9.13
C PRO A 27 1.11 -3.50 -9.45
N CYS A 28 0.45 -2.87 -8.48
CA CYS A 28 -0.87 -2.25 -8.56
C CYS A 28 -0.82 -0.76 -8.97
N GLY A 29 0.35 -0.18 -9.21
CA GLY A 29 0.53 1.23 -9.59
C GLY A 29 0.13 2.21 -8.48
N ASN A 30 -1.16 2.53 -8.38
CA ASN A 30 -1.72 3.37 -7.33
C ASN A 30 -2.43 2.59 -6.22
N GLY A 31 -2.73 1.30 -6.43
CA GLY A 31 -3.49 0.49 -5.47
C GLY A 31 -2.69 0.06 -4.23
N THR A 32 -3.38 -0.57 -3.28
CA THR A 32 -2.74 -1.21 -2.13
C THR A 32 -2.45 -2.67 -2.45
N LEU A 33 -1.22 -3.12 -2.18
CA LEU A 33 -0.85 -4.52 -2.29
C LEU A 33 -1.41 -5.30 -1.09
N CYS A 34 -2.23 -6.32 -1.35
CA CYS A 34 -2.70 -7.22 -0.31
C CYS A 34 -2.11 -8.61 -0.48
N ILE A 35 -1.69 -9.20 0.63
CA ILE A 35 -1.18 -10.57 0.69
C ILE A 35 -2.14 -11.33 1.59
N GLY A 36 -2.80 -12.35 1.05
CA GLY A 36 -3.62 -13.26 1.84
C GLY A 36 -3.49 -14.69 1.37
N CYS A 37 -4.44 -15.53 1.79
CA CYS A 37 -4.43 -16.96 1.45
C CYS A 37 -4.44 -17.24 -0.06
N ALA A 38 -5.03 -16.34 -0.86
CA ALA A 38 -5.07 -16.46 -2.32
C ALA A 38 -3.80 -15.95 -3.03
N GLY A 39 -2.81 -15.43 -2.29
CA GLY A 39 -1.59 -14.83 -2.82
C GLY A 39 -1.64 -13.30 -2.81
N ILE A 40 -0.97 -12.70 -3.80
CA ILE A 40 -0.85 -11.24 -3.94
C ILE A 40 -1.99 -10.71 -4.80
N THR A 41 -2.73 -9.74 -4.29
CA THR A 41 -3.80 -9.05 -5.02
C THR A 41 -3.61 -7.54 -4.94
N CYS A 42 -4.30 -6.84 -5.85
CA CYS A 42 -4.29 -5.40 -5.93
C CYS A 42 -5.64 -4.83 -5.55
N CYS A 43 -5.66 -4.02 -4.49
CA CYS A 43 -6.84 -3.28 -4.09
C CYS A 43 -6.87 -1.92 -4.80
N PRO A 44 -7.98 -1.54 -5.43
CA PRO A 44 -8.09 -0.27 -6.13
C PRO A 44 -8.08 0.94 -5.17
N LEU A 45 -8.36 0.72 -3.89
CA LEU A 45 -8.26 1.75 -2.86
C LEU A 45 -6.81 1.93 -2.39
N ASN A 46 -6.41 3.19 -2.23
CA ASN A 46 -5.15 3.55 -1.60
C ASN A 46 -5.27 3.40 -0.09
N ASN A 47 -4.22 2.91 0.57
CA ASN A 47 -4.19 2.66 2.01
C ASN A 47 -5.34 1.76 2.49
N ALA A 48 -5.70 0.77 1.67
CA ALA A 48 -6.76 -0.18 1.98
C ALA A 48 -6.37 -1.08 3.16
N VAL A 49 -7.37 -1.57 3.87
CA VAL A 49 -7.23 -2.64 4.86
C VAL A 49 -7.46 -3.97 4.16
N CYS A 50 -6.44 -4.83 4.13
CA CYS A 50 -6.54 -6.17 3.57
C CYS A 50 -7.32 -7.08 4.52
N CYS A 51 -8.32 -7.78 4.01
CA CYS A 51 -8.96 -8.87 4.75
C CYS A 51 -8.06 -10.12 4.76
N ALA A 52 -8.35 -11.09 5.63
CA ALA A 52 -7.49 -12.27 5.83
C ALA A 52 -7.36 -13.13 4.56
N SER A 53 -8.40 -13.22 3.74
CA SER A 53 -8.31 -13.90 2.44
C SER A 53 -7.33 -13.23 1.48
N GLY A 54 -7.09 -11.92 1.64
CA GLY A 54 -6.38 -11.08 0.70
C GLY A 54 -7.09 -10.90 -0.64
N LEU A 55 -8.29 -11.46 -0.84
CA LEU A 55 -9.08 -11.26 -2.07
C LEU A 55 -9.95 -10.01 -2.00
N ARG A 56 -10.19 -9.54 -0.78
CA ARG A 56 -11.11 -8.47 -0.46
C ARG A 56 -10.42 -7.42 0.38
N CYS A 57 -10.87 -6.19 0.20
CA CYS A 57 -10.26 -5.06 0.89
C CYS A 57 -11.27 -4.02 1.26
N CYS A 58 -10.96 -3.34 2.36
CA CYS A 58 -11.80 -2.33 2.95
C CYS A 58 -11.13 -0.96 2.87
N PRO A 59 -11.91 0.14 2.82
CA PRO A 59 -11.34 1.49 2.86
C PRO A 59 -10.58 1.75 4.16
N ALA A 60 -9.64 2.68 4.11
CA ALA A 60 -8.88 3.12 5.28
C ALA A 60 -9.82 3.50 6.44
N GLY A 61 -9.46 3.12 7.67
CA GLY A 61 -10.24 3.42 8.87
C GLY A 61 -11.43 2.48 9.11
N THR A 62 -11.47 1.33 8.43
CA THR A 62 -12.49 0.29 8.64
C THR A 62 -11.83 -1.08 8.88
N THR A 63 -12.59 -2.06 9.34
CA THR A 63 -12.11 -3.43 9.61
C THR A 63 -12.99 -4.45 8.91
N CYS A 64 -12.43 -5.55 8.41
CA CYS A 64 -13.25 -6.61 7.80
C CYS A 64 -14.07 -7.35 8.86
N ASP A 65 -15.33 -7.68 8.55
CA ASP A 65 -16.10 -8.61 9.37
C ASP A 65 -15.59 -10.06 9.20
N ALA A 66 -16.00 -10.95 10.09
CA ALA A 66 -15.51 -12.33 10.11
C ALA A 66 -15.85 -13.13 8.84
N LEU A 67 -16.93 -12.75 8.13
CA LEU A 67 -17.34 -13.39 6.89
C LEU A 67 -16.77 -12.70 5.64
N GLU A 68 -16.02 -11.62 5.81
CA GLU A 68 -15.50 -10.76 4.74
C GLU A 68 -16.56 -10.35 3.71
N GLN A 69 -17.75 -10.02 4.21
CA GLN A 69 -18.87 -9.46 3.45
C GLN A 69 -19.06 -7.97 3.71
N TYR A 70 -18.63 -7.49 4.89
CA TYR A 70 -18.76 -6.10 5.28
C TYR A 70 -17.46 -5.52 5.86
N CYS A 71 -17.19 -4.26 5.52
CA CYS A 71 -16.30 -3.38 6.25
C CYS A 71 -17.06 -2.74 7.40
N ILE A 72 -16.50 -2.85 8.59
CA ILE A 72 -17.04 -2.33 9.84
C ILE A 72 -16.31 -1.04 10.20
N ARG A 73 -17.06 -0.01 10.59
CA ARG A 73 -16.55 1.20 11.23
C ARG A 73 -17.49 1.66 12.32
N ARG A 74 -17.00 2.46 13.26
CA ARG A 74 -17.84 3.09 14.29
C ARG A 74 -18.08 4.56 13.97
N ASN A 75 -19.30 5.03 14.19
CA ASN A 75 -19.58 6.46 14.14
C ASN A 75 -19.15 7.16 15.45
N LEU A 76 -19.31 8.49 15.50
CA LEU A 76 -18.99 9.29 16.69
C LEU A 76 -19.84 8.93 17.92
N MET A 77 -20.95 8.23 17.73
CA MET A 77 -21.86 7.77 18.79
C MET A 77 -21.57 6.31 19.19
N GLY A 78 -20.56 5.67 18.62
CA GLY A 78 -20.18 4.28 18.92
C GLY A 78 -21.01 3.21 18.20
N GLU A 79 -21.89 3.59 17.28
CA GLU A 79 -22.71 2.66 16.50
C GLU A 79 -21.88 1.97 15.40
N GLU A 80 -22.11 0.68 15.23
CA GLU A 80 -21.44 -0.13 14.22
C GLU A 80 -22.10 0.05 12.85
N ILE A 81 -21.36 0.63 11.90
CA ILE A 81 -21.78 0.79 10.51
C ILE A 81 -21.12 -0.30 9.67
N ARG A 82 -21.95 -1.05 8.93
CA ARG A 82 -21.54 -2.09 7.98
C ARG A 82 -21.66 -1.58 6.56
N VAL A 83 -20.57 -1.64 5.82
CA VAL A 83 -20.50 -1.26 4.40
C VAL A 83 -20.09 -2.50 3.62
N PRO A 84 -20.73 -2.84 2.49
CA PRO A 84 -20.32 -4.02 1.70
C PRO A 84 -18.87 -3.91 1.25
N ILE A 85 -18.15 -5.04 1.26
CA ILE A 85 -16.77 -5.09 0.73
C ILE A 85 -16.78 -5.05 -0.80
N MET A 86 -15.69 -4.50 -1.37
CA MET A 86 -15.41 -4.46 -2.80
C MET A 86 -14.69 -5.73 -3.30
#